data_AF-A0A950XKC8-F1
#
_entry.id   AF-A0A950XKC8-F1
#
_cell.length_a   1.000
_cell.length_b   1.000
_cell.length_c   1.000
_cell.angle_alpha   90.00
_cell.angle_beta   90.00
_cell.angle_gamma   90.00
#
_symmetry.space_group_name_H-M   'P 1'
#
loop_
_entity.id
_entity.type
_entity.pdbx_description
1 polymer ?
#
loop_
_entity_poly.entity_id
_entity_poly.type
_entity_poly.pdbx_seq_one_letter_code
_entity_poly.pdbx_strand_id
1 'polypeptide(L)' 'FYPLEYILHDAVGPDGEYHGGVGHTLSTILDYPFLTGRSTQDSQLVGELVIQVLEKGLRRYGW' A
#
# COMPACT_ATOMS: atom_id res chain seq x y z
N PHE A 1 19.25 -9.23 -3.35
CA PHE A 1 19.66 -8.12 -2.48
C PHE A 1 18.78 -6.94 -2.86
N TYR A 2 17.86 -6.51 -2.00
CA TYR A 2 16.91 -5.44 -2.28
C TYR A 2 17.15 -4.29 -1.29
N PRO A 3 18.10 -3.37 -1.58
CA PRO A 3 18.41 -2.25 -0.69
C PRO A 3 17.17 -1.44 -0.29
N LEU A 4 16.21 -1.33 -1.20
CA LEU A 4 14.95 -0.63 -0.98
C LEU A 4 14.10 -1.28 0.12
N GLU A 5 14.05 -2.61 0.20
CA GLU A 5 13.27 -3.33 1.22
C GLU A 5 13.81 -3.04 2.63
N TYR A 6 15.14 -3.05 2.80
CA TYR A 6 15.75 -2.68 4.08
C TYR A 6 15.53 -1.21 4.45
N ILE A 7 15.66 -0.30 3.48
CA ILE A 7 15.41 1.14 3.72
C ILE A 7 13.95 1.37 4.13
N LEU A 8 13.00 0.68 3.48
CA LEU A 8 11.56 0.85 3.77
C LEU A 8 11.16 0.16 5.08
N HIS A 9 11.75 -0.99 5.40
CA HIS A 9 11.58 -1.64 6.70
C HIS A 9 12.02 -0.73 7.86
N ASP A 10 13.09 0.04 7.69
CA ASP A 10 13.56 0.96 8.72
C ASP A 10 12.79 2.30 8.72
N ALA A 11 12.03 2.59 7.66
CA ALA A 11 11.28 3.84 7.50
C ALA A 11 9.84 3.79 8.07
N VAL A 12 9.36 2.63 8.50
CA VAL A 12 8.04 2.50 9.13
C VAL A 12 8.09 2.88 10.61
N GLY A 13 6.93 3.31 11.15
CA GLY A 13 6.81 3.62 12.58
C GLY A 13 6.89 2.38 13.46
N PRO A 14 6.89 2.54 14.81
CA PRO A 14 7.01 1.43 15.76
C PRO A 14 5.99 0.30 15.57
N ASP A 15 4.79 0.63 15.09
CA ASP A 15 3.70 -0.30 14.83
C ASP A 15 3.44 -0.51 13.32
N GLY A 16 4.32 0.00 12.45
CA GLY A 16 4.19 -0.10 11.01
C GLY A 16 5.00 -1.26 10.43
N GLU A 17 4.69 -1.63 9.19
CA GLU A 17 5.38 -2.72 8.50
C GLU A 17 5.53 -2.42 7.00
N TYR A 18 6.66 -2.84 6.41
CA TYR A 18 6.84 -2.88 4.97
C TYR A 18 6.29 -4.20 4.43
N HIS A 19 5.31 -4.15 3.54
CA HIS A 19 4.77 -5.33 2.86
C HIS A 19 5.35 -5.47 1.46
N GLY A 20 6.18 -6.50 1.26
CA GLY A 20 6.72 -6.87 -0.06
C GLY A 20 5.65 -7.48 -0.98
N GLY A 21 5.68 -7.13 -2.26
CA GLY A 21 4.72 -7.63 -3.27
C GLY A 21 5.26 -8.75 -4.16
N VAL A 22 6.26 -9.51 -3.73
CA VAL A 22 6.88 -10.56 -4.58
C VAL A 22 5.85 -11.62 -4.96
N GLY A 23 5.67 -11.85 -6.26
CA GLY A 23 4.70 -12.83 -6.78
C GLY A 23 3.28 -12.30 -6.95
N HIS A 24 3.00 -11.04 -6.59
CA HIS A 24 1.70 -10.41 -6.76
C HIS A 24 1.70 -9.38 -7.89
N THR A 25 0.65 -9.40 -8.71
CA THR A 25 0.48 -8.44 -9.82
C THR A 25 0.17 -7.03 -9.33
N LEU A 26 -0.56 -6.93 -8.22
CA LEU A 26 -0.92 -5.69 -7.54
C LEU A 26 -0.51 -5.79 -6.08
N SER A 27 -0.07 -4.69 -5.50
CA SER A 27 0.41 -4.61 -4.12
C SER A 27 -0.09 -3.33 -3.46
N THR A 28 -1.33 -2.95 -3.82
CA THR A 28 -1.99 -1.78 -3.25
C THR A 28 -2.54 -2.12 -1.87
N ILE A 29 -2.20 -1.33 -0.87
CA ILE A 29 -2.64 -1.49 0.51
C ILE A 29 -3.31 -0.20 0.97
N LEU A 30 -4.46 -0.35 1.61
CA LEU A 30 -5.09 0.68 2.41
C LEU A 30 -5.02 0.25 3.87
N ASP A 31 -4.37 1.06 4.69
CA ASP A 31 -4.50 1.04 6.14
C ASP A 31 -4.75 2.47 6.58
N TYR A 32 -6.03 2.86 6.61
CA TYR A 32 -6.43 4.26 6.69
C TYR A 32 -5.74 4.99 7.87
N PRO A 33 -5.15 6.18 7.64
CA PRO A 33 -5.27 7.01 6.44
C PRO A 33 -4.22 6.78 5.34
N PHE A 34 -3.41 5.72 5.44
CA PHE A 34 -2.35 5.42 4.47
C PHE A 34 -2.88 4.57 3.31
N LEU A 35 -2.71 5.07 2.10
CA LEU A 35 -2.99 4.34 0.85
C LEU A 35 -1.72 4.33 0.01
N THR A 36 -1.17 3.13 -0.23
CA THR A 36 0.10 2.96 -0.94
C THR A 36 -0.07 2.07 -2.17
N GLY A 37 0.55 2.46 -3.28
CA GLY A 37 0.80 1.62 -4.44
C GLY A 37 2.30 1.44 -4.66
N ARG A 38 2.72 0.33 -5.26
CA ARG A 38 4.15 0.01 -5.48
C ARG A 38 4.69 0.64 -6.77
N SER A 39 3.86 0.70 -7.81
CA SER A 39 4.29 1.10 -9.15
C SER A 39 3.18 1.75 -9.96
N THR A 40 3.51 2.28 -11.14
CA THR A 40 2.52 2.89 -12.05
C THR A 40 1.37 1.95 -12.42
N GLN A 41 1.58 0.63 -12.37
CA GLN A 41 0.53 -0.37 -12.61
C GLN A 41 -0.60 -0.32 -11.57
N ASP A 42 -0.30 0.14 -10.35
CA ASP A 42 -1.28 0.24 -9.26
C ASP A 42 -2.15 1.51 -9.37
N SER A 43 -1.78 2.49 -10.21
CA SER A 43 -2.37 3.84 -10.21
C SER A 43 -3.90 3.86 -10.38
N GLN A 44 -4.44 2.98 -11.24
CA GLN A 44 -5.88 2.90 -11.44
C GLN A 44 -6.60 2.40 -10.18
N LEU A 45 -6.13 1.28 -9.60
CA LEU A 45 -6.72 0.72 -8.39
C LEU A 45 -6.60 1.69 -7.19
N VAL A 46 -5.46 2.37 -7.05
CA VAL A 46 -5.29 3.41 -6.02
C VAL A 46 -6.36 4.49 -6.17
N GLY A 47 -6.59 5.01 -7.37
CA GLY A 47 -7.64 6.00 -7.62
C GLY A 47 -9.04 5.51 -7.29
N GLU A 48 -9.36 4.27 -7.68
CA GLU A 48 -10.64 3.63 -7.36
C GLU A 48 -10.83 3.48 -5.84
N LEU A 49 -9.78 3.10 -5.09
CA LEU A 49 -9.85 2.96 -3.64
C LEU A 49 -9.98 4.30 -2.91
N VAL A 50 -9.40 5.39 -3.42
CA VAL A 50 -9.65 6.75 -2.87
C VAL A 50 -11.14 7.07 -2.88
N ILE A 51 -11.85 6.76 -3.98
CA ILE A 51 -13.30 6.94 -4.07
C ILE A 51 -14.01 6.09 -2.99
N GLN A 52 -13.63 4.83 -2.83
CA GLN A 52 -14.24 3.96 -1.79
C GLN A 52 -13.98 4.49 -0.36
N VAL A 53 -12.80 5.04 -0.09
CA VAL A 53 -12.46 5.65 1.21
C VAL A 53 -13.35 6.87 1.47
N LEU A 54 -13.40 7.80 0.51
CA LEU A 54 -14.05 9.09 0.68
C LEU A 54 -15.58 8.99 0.68
N GLU A 55 -16.14 8.18 -0.23
CA GLU A 55 -17.59 8.13 -0.44
C GLU A 55 -18.26 7.00 0.33
N LYS A 56 -17.53 5.92 0.61
CA LYS A 56 -18.11 4.69 1.22
C LYS A 56 -17.47 4.32 2.56
N GLY A 57 -16.52 5.12 3.04
CA GLY A 57 -15.90 4.93 4.35
C GLY A 57 -15.01 3.69 4.46
N LEU A 58 -14.49 3.16 3.34
CA LEU A 58 -13.55 2.05 3.35
C LEU A 58 -12.31 2.41 4.19
N ARG A 59 -11.85 1.50 5.06
CA ARG A 59 -10.70 1.73 5.95
C ARG A 59 -9.53 0.77 5.76
N ARG A 60 -9.76 -0.41 5.17
CA ARG A 60 -8.71 -1.41 4.92
C ARG A 60 -8.90 -2.12 3.59
N TYR A 61 -7.81 -2.46 2.92
CA TYR A 61 -7.74 -3.21 1.66
C TYR A 61 -6.34 -3.78 1.43
N GLY A 62 -6.24 -4.95 0.79
CA GLY A 62 -4.96 -5.52 0.35
C GLY A 62 -4.18 -6.29 1.43
N TRP A 63 -4.66 -6.25 2.68
CA TRP A 63 -4.24 -7.05 3.83
C TRP A 63 -5.40 -7.19 4.82
#